data_AF-X1GM79-F1
#
_entry.id   AF-X1GM79-F1
#
_cell.length_a   1.000
_cell.length_b   1.000
_cell.length_c   1.000
_cell.angle_alpha   90.00
_cell.angle_beta   90.00
_cell.angle_gamma   90.00
#
_symmetry.space_group_name_H-M   'P 1'
#
loop_
_entity.id
_entity.type
_entity.pdbx_description
1 polymer ?
#
loop_
_entity_poly.entity_id
_entity_poly.type
_entity_poly.pdbx_seq_one_letter_code
_entity_poly.pdbx_strand_id
1 'polypeptide(L)'
;FYLLNSTKKDQKKFEKNFQGLKKRVRTGKVEKNHNWVTFLFGPKRKSFAVIGYPYVIADKEERNNIIMNILHSKEVKNTKGSVIIGINLNKEDYPYSILAGRLDTQLFNI
;
A
#
# COMPACT_ATOMS: atom_id res chain seq x y z
N PHE A 1 -0.33 5.30 17.68
CA PHE A 1 0.70 5.22 16.63
C PHE A 1 1.30 3.81 16.50
N TYR A 2 0.50 2.75 16.30
CA TYR A 2 1.00 1.37 16.21
C TYR A 2 1.37 0.91 14.77
N LEU A 3 1.04 1.71 13.75
CA LEU A 3 1.16 1.36 12.33
C LEU A 3 2.60 1.30 11.78
N LEU A 4 3.62 1.62 12.58
CA LEU A 4 5.02 1.71 12.14
C LEU A 4 5.97 0.75 12.89
N ASN A 5 5.47 -0.21 13.66
CA ASN A 5 6.32 -1.14 14.39
C ASN A 5 6.82 -2.32 13.53
N SER A 6 7.24 -2.03 12.29
CA SER A 6 7.87 -3.01 11.40
C SER A 6 9.38 -3.03 11.59
N THR A 7 10.01 -4.20 11.42
CA THR A 7 11.47 -4.31 11.62
C THR A 7 12.23 -3.58 10.51
N LYS A 8 13.48 -3.18 10.75
CA LYS A 8 14.34 -2.58 9.70
C LYS A 8 14.50 -3.51 8.48
N LYS A 9 14.52 -4.83 8.70
CA LYS A 9 14.59 -5.84 7.63
C LYS A 9 13.35 -5.81 6.76
N ASP A 10 12.18 -5.68 7.39
CA ASP A 10 10.88 -5.60 6.73
C ASP A 10 10.76 -4.33 5.89
N GLN A 11 11.17 -3.18 6.45
CA GLN A 11 11.20 -1.91 5.74
C GLN A 11 12.08 -1.98 4.49
N LYS A 12 13.29 -2.53 4.61
CA LYS A 12 14.21 -2.73 3.47
C LYS A 12 13.62 -3.67 2.41
N LYS A 13 12.93 -4.74 2.83
CA LYS A 13 12.28 -5.68 1.90
C LYS A 13 11.13 -4.99 1.15
N PHE A 14 10.30 -4.24 1.86
CA PHE A 14 9.22 -3.45 1.26
C PHE A 14 9.78 -2.46 0.24
N GLU A 15 10.80 -1.67 0.62
CA GLU A 15 11.41 -0.69 -0.26
C GLU A 15 11.98 -1.32 -1.53
N LYS A 16 12.74 -2.42 -1.41
CA LYS A 16 13.30 -3.15 -2.55
C LYS A 16 12.20 -3.61 -3.51
N ASN A 17 11.15 -4.23 -2.98
CA ASN A 17 10.03 -4.73 -3.78
C ASN A 17 9.27 -3.59 -4.45
N PHE A 18 9.04 -2.49 -3.72
CA PHE A 18 8.33 -1.34 -4.21
C PHE A 18 9.11 -0.62 -5.32
N GLN A 19 10.42 -0.44 -5.17
CA GLN A 19 11.28 0.11 -6.23
C GLN A 19 11.28 -0.77 -7.49
N GLY A 20 11.32 -2.09 -7.32
CA GLY A 20 11.15 -3.03 -8.44
C GLY A 20 9.81 -2.86 -9.15
N LEU A 21 8.73 -2.65 -8.40
CA LEU A 21 7.42 -2.38 -8.99
C LEU A 21 7.37 -1.03 -9.72
N LYS A 22 7.91 0.05 -9.16
CA LYS A 22 7.97 1.37 -9.82
C LYS A 22 8.62 1.27 -11.21
N LYS A 23 9.75 0.56 -11.31
CA LYS A 23 10.46 0.34 -12.59
C LYS A 23 9.59 -0.41 -13.60
N ARG A 24 8.88 -1.46 -13.16
CA ARG A 24 7.97 -2.23 -14.02
C ARG A 24 6.79 -1.41 -14.52
N VAL A 25 6.16 -0.62 -13.64
CA VAL A 25 5.07 0.29 -14.03
C VAL A 25 5.57 1.35 -15.03
N ARG A 26 6.73 1.97 -14.80
CA ARG A 26 7.32 2.93 -15.74
C ARG A 26 7.61 2.34 -17.12
N THR A 27 7.95 1.06 -17.19
CA THR A 27 8.31 0.37 -18.44
C THR A 27 7.12 -0.35 -19.10
N GLY A 28 5.91 -0.23 -18.55
CA GLY A 28 4.72 -0.94 -19.04
C GLY A 28 4.76 -2.46 -18.85
N LYS A 29 5.79 -3.01 -18.18
CA LYS A 29 6.00 -4.45 -17.98
C LYS A 29 5.31 -4.94 -16.70
N VAL A 30 3.99 -4.80 -16.65
CA VAL A 30 3.19 -5.21 -15.49
C VAL A 30 2.18 -6.29 -15.85
N GLU A 31 1.94 -7.21 -14.91
CA GLU A 31 1.06 -8.36 -15.09
C GLU A 31 -0.43 -7.98 -15.05
N LYS A 32 -0.77 -6.85 -14.43
CA LYS A 32 -2.14 -6.35 -14.27
C LYS A 32 -2.20 -4.87 -14.64
N ASN A 33 -3.39 -4.38 -14.98
CA ASN A 33 -3.63 -2.94 -15.22
C ASN A 33 -3.26 -2.08 -14.01
N HIS A 34 -3.43 -2.61 -12.80
CA HIS A 34 -3.02 -1.96 -11.56
C HIS A 34 -2.27 -2.93 -10.66
N ASN A 35 -1.18 -2.46 -10.07
CA ASN A 35 -0.28 -3.28 -9.27
C ASN A 35 0.08 -2.53 -7.99
N TRP A 36 0.24 -3.25 -6.91
CA TRP A 36 0.70 -2.72 -5.64
C TRP A 36 1.56 -3.76 -4.93
N VAL A 37 2.32 -3.32 -3.93
CA VAL A 37 3.03 -4.22 -3.01
C VAL A 37 2.33 -4.14 -1.67
N THR A 38 1.80 -5.25 -1.19
CA THR A 38 1.31 -5.37 0.18
C THR A 38 2.44 -5.88 1.07
N PHE A 39 2.60 -5.28 2.24
CA PHE A 39 3.49 -5.77 3.28
C PHE A 39 2.73 -5.93 4.59
N LEU A 40 2.53 -7.19 4.97
CA LEU A 40 1.87 -7.56 6.22
C LEU A 40 2.91 -7.72 7.33
N PHE A 41 2.62 -7.17 8.51
CA PHE A 41 3.46 -7.29 9.69
C PHE A 41 2.62 -7.40 10.96
N GLY A 42 3.27 -7.86 12.04
CA GLY A 42 2.61 -8.18 13.30
C GLY A 42 2.07 -9.61 13.36
N PRO A 43 1.60 -10.05 14.54
CA PRO A 43 1.08 -11.40 14.74
C PRO A 43 -0.25 -11.59 13.99
N LYS A 44 -0.57 -12.83 13.60
CA LYS A 44 -1.75 -13.17 12.78
C LYS A 44 -3.08 -12.57 13.27
N ARG A 45 -3.26 -12.42 14.59
CA ARG A 45 -4.48 -11.85 15.21
C ARG A 45 -4.53 -10.31 15.25
N LYS A 46 -3.39 -9.64 15.03
CA LYS A 46 -3.24 -8.17 15.04
C LYS A 46 -2.32 -7.73 13.90
N SER A 47 -2.56 -8.26 12.70
CA SER A 47 -1.74 -7.92 11.54
C SER A 47 -2.11 -6.52 11.03
N PHE A 48 -1.10 -5.79 10.57
CA PHE A 48 -1.23 -4.51 9.91
C PHE A 48 -0.67 -4.62 8.48
N ALA A 49 -1.14 -3.77 7.58
CA ALA A 49 -0.65 -3.70 6.21
C ALA A 49 -0.05 -2.32 5.89
N VAL A 50 1.11 -2.32 5.24
CA VAL A 50 1.61 -1.17 4.48
C VAL A 50 1.52 -1.54 3.01
N ILE A 51 0.89 -0.68 2.22
CA ILE A 51 0.71 -0.88 0.78
C ILE A 51 1.43 0.23 0.03
N GLY A 52 2.30 -0.14 -0.91
CA GLY A 52 2.88 0.77 -1.88
C GLY A 52 2.12 0.68 -3.20
N TYR A 53 1.52 1.79 -3.63
CA TYR A 53 0.76 1.87 -4.88
C TYR A 53 1.40 2.89 -5.84
N PRO A 54 2.25 2.43 -6.79
CA PRO A 54 2.79 3.29 -7.81
C PRO A 54 1.82 3.37 -9.00
N TYR A 55 1.49 4.58 -9.44
CA TYR A 55 0.50 4.80 -10.50
C TYR A 55 0.94 5.90 -11.47
N VAL A 56 0.38 5.86 -12.68
CA VAL A 56 0.57 6.90 -13.73
C VAL A 56 -0.76 7.57 -14.12
N ILE A 57 -1.85 7.13 -13.51
CA ILE A 57 -3.22 7.58 -13.79
C ILE A 57 -3.36 9.06 -13.43
N ALA A 58 -3.88 9.85 -14.37
CA ALA A 58 -4.20 11.26 -14.16
C ALA A 58 -5.59 11.45 -13.52
N ASP A 59 -6.55 10.58 -13.86
CA ASP A 59 -7.89 10.65 -13.34
C ASP A 59 -7.96 10.32 -11.84
N LYS A 60 -8.69 11.16 -11.11
CA LYS A 60 -8.77 11.09 -9.65
C LYS A 60 -9.75 10.01 -9.19
N GLU A 61 -10.86 9.83 -9.92
CA GLU A 61 -11.92 8.90 -9.54
C GLU A 61 -11.49 7.46 -9.76
N GLU A 62 -10.93 7.14 -10.91
CA GLU A 62 -10.35 5.83 -11.24
C GLU A 62 -9.32 5.43 -10.17
N ARG A 63 -8.40 6.34 -9.85
CA ARG A 63 -7.40 6.15 -8.82
C ARG A 63 -8.01 5.88 -7.43
N ASN A 64 -9.05 6.64 -7.05
CA ASN A 64 -9.73 6.43 -5.78
C ASN A 64 -10.47 5.07 -5.76
N ASN A 65 -11.08 4.66 -6.87
CA ASN A 65 -11.70 3.35 -7.02
C ASN A 65 -10.68 2.22 -6.84
N ILE A 66 -9.47 2.37 -7.40
CA ILE A 66 -8.38 1.41 -7.21
C ILE A 66 -7.93 1.36 -5.75
N ILE A 67 -7.80 2.51 -5.08
CA ILE A 67 -7.48 2.57 -3.65
C ILE A 67 -8.54 1.81 -2.83
N MET A 68 -9.83 2.00 -3.13
CA MET A 68 -10.91 1.26 -2.47
C MET A 68 -10.83 -0.25 -2.74
N ASN A 69 -10.50 -0.65 -3.96
CA ASN A 69 -10.29 -2.06 -4.31
C ASN A 69 -9.12 -2.68 -3.53
N ILE A 70 -8.03 -1.93 -3.33
CA ILE A 70 -6.89 -2.36 -2.50
C ILE A 70 -7.33 -2.55 -1.05
N LEU A 71 -8.04 -1.59 -0.46
CA LEU A 71 -8.52 -1.66 0.93
C LEU A 71 -9.49 -2.84 1.17
N HIS A 72 -10.27 -3.20 0.16
CA HIS A 72 -11.21 -4.32 0.22
C HIS A 72 -10.63 -5.66 -0.23
N SER A 73 -9.37 -5.69 -0.68
CA SER A 73 -8.69 -6.94 -1.06
C SER A 73 -8.65 -7.92 0.11
N LYS A 74 -8.77 -9.22 -0.17
CA LYS A 74 -8.81 -10.28 0.87
C LYS A 74 -7.61 -10.23 1.83
N GLU A 75 -6.45 -9.85 1.31
CA GLU A 75 -5.21 -9.72 2.08
C GLU A 75 -5.28 -8.57 3.10
N VAL A 76 -5.79 -7.41 2.68
CA VAL A 76 -5.85 -6.20 3.51
C VAL A 76 -7.09 -6.19 4.41
N LYS A 77 -8.23 -6.72 3.93
CA LYS A 77 -9.50 -6.66 4.63
C LYS A 77 -9.45 -7.30 6.02
N ASN A 78 -8.64 -8.35 6.18
CA ASN A 78 -8.50 -9.10 7.43
C ASN A 78 -7.47 -8.51 8.41
N THR A 79 -6.87 -7.36 8.09
CA THR A 79 -5.91 -6.68 8.97
C THR A 79 -6.60 -5.71 9.93
N LYS A 80 -6.00 -5.50 11.10
CA LYS A 80 -6.47 -4.51 12.10
C LYS A 80 -6.26 -3.06 11.65
N GLY A 81 -5.39 -2.84 10.67
CA GLY A 81 -5.24 -1.54 10.05
C GLY A 81 -4.33 -1.61 8.84
N SER A 82 -4.54 -0.68 7.93
CA SER A 82 -3.79 -0.59 6.68
C SER A 82 -3.50 0.85 6.32
N VAL A 83 -2.32 1.09 5.76
CA VAL A 83 -1.95 2.37 5.15
C VAL A 83 -1.52 2.13 3.71
N ILE A 84 -1.99 2.99 2.81
CA ILE A 84 -1.63 3.02 1.40
C ILE A 84 -0.79 4.28 1.16
N ILE A 85 0.40 4.08 0.61
CA ILE A 85 1.30 5.11 0.14
C ILE A 85 1.24 5.10 -1.38
N GLY A 86 0.53 6.08 -1.94
CA GLY A 86 0.38 6.27 -3.37
C GLY A 86 1.48 7.16 -3.92
N ILE A 87 2.15 6.76 -5.00
CA ILE A 87 3.15 7.57 -5.70
C ILE A 87 2.75 7.69 -7.16
N ASN A 88 2.47 8.91 -7.60
CA ASN A 88 2.33 9.21 -9.01
C ASN A 88 3.72 9.23 -9.65
N LEU A 89 4.00 8.34 -10.59
CA LEU A 89 5.31 8.23 -11.22
C LEU A 89 5.60 9.35 -12.23
N ASN A 90 4.57 10.11 -12.61
CA ASN A 90 4.66 11.27 -13.51
C ASN A 90 4.90 12.60 -12.76
N LYS A 91 4.92 12.58 -11.41
CA LYS A 91 5.18 13.77 -10.57
C LYS A 91 6.25 13.42 -9.55
N GLU A 92 7.32 14.21 -9.48
CA GLU A 92 8.44 13.97 -8.55
C GLU A 92 8.49 14.99 -7.40
N ASP A 93 7.41 15.76 -7.22
CA ASP A 93 7.37 16.94 -6.36
C ASP A 93 7.41 16.61 -4.85
N TYR A 94 7.05 15.38 -4.44
CA TYR A 94 7.00 14.94 -3.05
C TYR A 94 7.17 13.41 -2.92
N PRO A 95 7.76 12.87 -1.82
CA PRO A 95 8.02 11.42 -1.67
C PRO A 95 6.79 10.52 -1.68
N TYR A 96 5.58 11.09 -1.58
CA TYR A 96 4.31 10.43 -1.83
C TYR A 96 3.30 11.42 -2.41
N SER A 97 2.38 10.94 -3.23
CA SER A 97 1.28 11.74 -3.78
C SER A 97 -0.01 11.58 -2.99
N ILE A 98 -0.19 10.44 -2.31
CA ILE A 98 -1.42 10.10 -1.58
C ILE A 98 -1.09 9.29 -0.35
N LEU A 99 -1.82 9.57 0.73
CA LEU A 99 -1.87 8.77 1.93
C LEU A 99 -3.34 8.43 2.20
N ALA A 100 -3.66 7.14 2.22
CA ALA A 100 -4.99 6.64 2.55
C ALA A 100 -4.85 5.51 3.56
N GLY A 101 -5.90 5.23 4.33
CA GLY A 101 -5.81 4.16 5.31
C GLY A 101 -7.16 3.76 5.88
N ARG A 102 -7.12 2.63 6.58
CA ARG A 102 -8.24 2.08 7.32
C ARG A 102 -7.72 1.62 8.67
N LEU A 103 -8.45 1.92 9.73
CA LEU A 103 -8.21 1.35 11.05
C LEU A 103 -9.47 0.61 11.48
N ASP A 104 -9.31 -0.62 11.97
CA ASP A 104 -10.39 -1.29 12.68
C ASP A 104 -10.59 -0.56 14.01
N THR A 105 -11.80 -0.05 14.23
CA THR A 105 -12.17 0.68 15.45
C THR A 105 -12.24 -0.25 16.67
N GLN A 106 -12.30 -1.57 16.46
CA GLN A 106 -12.22 -2.57 17.52
C GLN A 106 -10.75 -2.94 17.81
N LEU A 107 -10.07 -2.00 18.47
CA LEU A 107 -8.67 -2.14 18.89
C LEU A 107 -8.49 -3.18 20.01
N PHE A 108 -9.54 -3.41 20.81
CA PHE A 108 -9.61 -4.40 21.88
C PHE A 108 -10.72 -5.40 21.54
N ASN A 109 -10.38 -6.70 21.50
CA ASN A 109 -11.38 -7.75 21.49
C ASN A 109 -11.89 -7.86 22.94
N ILE A 110 -12.94 -7.09 23.27
CA ILE A 110 -13.76 -7.28 24.47
C ILE A 110 -14.95 -8.13 24.05
#